data_AF-A0A822GEB6-F1
#
_entry.id   AF-A0A822GEB6-F1
#
_cell.length_a   1.000
_cell.length_b   1.000
_cell.length_c   1.000
_cell.angle_alpha   90.00
_cell.angle_beta   90.00
_cell.angle_gamma   90.00
#
_symmetry.space_group_name_H-M   'P 1'
#
loop_
_entity.id
_entity.type
_entity.pdbx_description
1 polymer ?
#
loop_
_entity_poly.entity_id
_entity_poly.type
_entity_poly.pdbx_seq_one_letter_code
_entity_poly.pdbx_strand_id
1 'polypeptide(L)'
;SSRFIISIALGLRRAGFHVSGVIRNSRHSTLLAQNEIEPIVIESFDKVDAFADQLTKRSIIVDAVGYTKSLSDIILQAVTKAGQQRTQFGKLAHYAPLFIFTSGIMTYGDTTIYGSRPVDEMIKPNPQAIEIINR
;
A
#
# COMPACT_ATOMS: atom_id res chain seq x y z
N SER A 1 7.49 -10.29 4.42
CA SER A 1 6.59 -9.30 3.80
C SER A 1 6.00 -9.79 2.47
N SER A 2 6.80 -10.33 1.53
CA SER A 2 6.32 -10.74 0.18
C SER A 2 5.18 -11.76 0.15
N ARG A 3 5.21 -12.79 1.01
CA ARG A 3 4.16 -13.83 1.07
C ARG A 3 2.78 -13.28 1.43
N PHE A 4 2.71 -12.28 2.33
CA PHE A 4 1.45 -11.65 2.75
C PHE A 4 0.79 -10.90 1.59
N ILE A 5 1.58 -10.16 0.82
CA ILE A 5 1.11 -9.39 -0.34
C ILE A 5 0.56 -10.32 -1.42
N ILE A 6 1.24 -11.44 -1.68
CA ILE A 6 0.77 -12.46 -2.64
C ILE A 6 -0.56 -13.06 -2.17
N SER A 7 -0.73 -13.36 -0.87
CA SER A 7 -2.00 -13.87 -0.35
C SER A 7 -3.16 -12.87 -0.54
N ILE A 8 -2.94 -11.57 -0.31
CA ILE A 8 -3.96 -10.53 -0.59
C ILE A 8 -4.29 -10.50 -2.08
N ALA A 9 -3.27 -10.48 -2.94
CA ALA A 9 -3.45 -10.43 -4.38
C ALA A 9 -4.23 -11.65 -4.91
N LEU A 10 -3.90 -12.85 -4.43
CA LEU A 10 -4.63 -14.08 -4.76
C LEU A 10 -6.08 -14.04 -4.25
N GLY A 11 -6.33 -13.49 -3.07
CA GLY A 11 -7.68 -13.28 -2.54
C GLY A 11 -8.52 -12.38 -3.44
N LEU A 12 -7.97 -11.24 -3.87
CA LEU A 12 -8.60 -10.33 -4.82
C LEU A 12 -8.84 -10.98 -6.19
N ARG A 13 -7.85 -11.74 -6.71
CA ARG A 13 -8.01 -12.50 -7.96
C ARG A 13 -9.18 -13.49 -7.87
N ARG A 14 -9.28 -14.25 -6.79
CA ARG A 14 -10.38 -15.21 -6.55
C ARG A 14 -11.74 -14.52 -6.47
N ALA A 15 -11.78 -13.27 -6.02
CA ALA A 15 -12.98 -12.44 -6.01
C ALA A 15 -13.31 -11.80 -7.38
N GLY A 16 -12.55 -12.12 -8.44
CA GLY A 16 -12.82 -11.66 -9.81
C GLY A 16 -12.14 -10.34 -10.17
N PHE A 17 -11.28 -9.78 -9.31
CA PHE A 17 -10.56 -8.55 -9.64
C PHE A 17 -9.39 -8.82 -10.60
N HIS A 18 -9.13 -7.85 -11.48
CA HIS A 18 -7.86 -7.76 -12.16
C HIS A 18 -6.81 -7.19 -11.20
N VAL A 19 -5.73 -7.93 -10.95
CA VAL A 19 -4.74 -7.57 -9.93
C VAL A 19 -3.39 -7.32 -10.59
N SER A 20 -2.83 -6.16 -10.27
CA SER A 20 -1.49 -5.77 -10.70
C SER A 20 -0.63 -5.50 -9.47
N GLY A 21 0.63 -5.93 -9.50
CA GLY A 21 1.58 -5.79 -8.40
C GLY A 21 2.75 -4.89 -8.77
N VAL A 22 3.05 -3.91 -7.94
CA VAL A 22 4.17 -2.99 -8.17
C VAL A 22 5.48 -3.60 -7.66
N ILE A 23 6.50 -3.62 -8.50
CA ILE A 23 7.85 -4.11 -8.17
C ILE A 23 8.91 -3.11 -8.60
N ARG A 24 10.01 -3.03 -7.84
CA ARG A 24 11.14 -2.13 -8.15
C ARG A 24 12.17 -2.71 -9.11
N ASN A 25 12.04 -3.99 -9.44
CA ASN A 25 13.03 -4.69 -10.25
C ASN A 25 12.33 -5.74 -11.10
N SER A 26 12.58 -5.71 -12.40
CA SER A 26 12.03 -6.65 -13.39
C SER A 26 12.36 -8.12 -13.08
N ARG A 27 13.44 -8.41 -12.33
CA ARG A 27 13.78 -9.76 -11.87
C ARG A 27 12.69 -10.42 -11.00
N HIS A 28 11.85 -9.62 -10.35
CA HIS A 28 10.74 -10.13 -9.54
C HIS A 28 9.43 -10.26 -10.34
N SER A 29 9.42 -9.93 -11.63
CA SER A 29 8.21 -10.02 -12.47
C SER A 29 7.73 -11.47 -12.60
N THR A 30 8.66 -12.42 -12.71
CA THR A 30 8.35 -13.85 -12.78
C THR A 30 7.56 -14.34 -11.57
N LEU A 31 7.90 -13.87 -10.36
CA LEU A 31 7.19 -14.27 -9.14
C LEU A 31 5.73 -13.79 -9.15
N LEU A 32 5.46 -12.59 -9.66
CA LEU A 32 4.10 -12.07 -9.79
C LEU A 32 3.33 -12.82 -10.88
N ALA A 33 3.95 -13.02 -12.05
CA ALA A 33 3.34 -13.72 -13.17
C ALA A 33 2.96 -15.17 -12.82
N GLN A 34 3.79 -15.88 -12.06
CA GLN A 34 3.50 -17.23 -11.54
C GLN A 34 2.23 -17.30 -10.67
N ASN A 35 1.80 -16.17 -10.11
CA ASN A 35 0.61 -16.07 -9.26
C ASN A 35 -0.54 -15.32 -9.97
N GLU A 36 -0.48 -15.20 -11.31
CA GLU A 36 -1.44 -14.46 -12.13
C GLU A 36 -1.60 -12.98 -11.73
N ILE A 37 -0.52 -12.38 -11.22
CA ILE A 37 -0.48 -10.96 -10.88
C ILE A 37 0.25 -10.23 -11.99
N GLU A 38 -0.39 -9.23 -12.61
CA GLU A 38 0.23 -8.41 -13.64
C GLU A 38 1.37 -7.57 -13.02
N PRO A 39 2.64 -7.74 -13.42
CA PRO A 39 3.73 -6.97 -12.85
C PRO A 39 3.75 -5.54 -13.43
N ILE A 40 3.77 -4.54 -12.55
CA ILE A 40 4.06 -3.14 -12.88
C ILE A 40 5.45 -2.83 -12.36
N VAL A 41 6.41 -2.63 -13.26
CA VAL A 41 7.79 -2.31 -12.88
C VAL A 41 7.95 -0.81 -12.70
N ILE A 42 8.28 -0.39 -11.48
CA ILE A 42 8.56 0.99 -11.10
C ILE A 42 9.92 1.01 -10.41
N GLU A 43 10.97 1.19 -11.19
CA GLU A 43 12.36 1.15 -10.69
C GLU A 43 12.67 2.28 -9.71
N SER A 44 11.99 3.42 -9.88
CA SER A 44 12.12 4.60 -9.03
C SER A 44 10.75 5.26 -8.84
N PHE A 45 10.48 5.69 -7.60
CA PHE A 45 9.26 6.39 -7.21
C PHE A 45 9.38 7.91 -7.37
N ASP A 46 10.52 8.40 -7.86
CA ASP A 46 10.83 9.83 -7.99
C ASP A 46 9.93 10.50 -9.05
N LYS A 47 9.29 9.69 -9.90
CA LYS A 47 8.32 10.10 -10.92
C LYS A 47 6.90 9.85 -10.45
N VAL A 48 6.47 10.63 -9.46
CA VAL A 48 5.11 10.60 -8.87
C VAL A 48 4.02 10.58 -9.94
N ASP A 49 4.21 11.34 -11.03
CA ASP A 49 3.22 11.50 -12.10
C ASP A 49 2.99 10.22 -12.90
N ALA A 50 4.07 9.54 -13.29
CA ALA A 50 4.00 8.27 -14.00
C ALA A 50 3.34 7.19 -13.13
N PHE A 51 3.55 7.24 -11.81
CA PHE A 51 2.88 6.35 -10.88
C PHE A 51 1.41 6.70 -10.70
N ALA A 52 1.06 7.98 -10.53
CA ALA A 52 -0.31 8.45 -10.41
C ALA A 52 -1.18 8.05 -11.61
N ASP A 53 -0.66 8.15 -12.83
CA ASP A 53 -1.37 7.73 -14.05
C ASP A 53 -1.68 6.22 -14.10
N GLN A 54 -0.89 5.39 -13.42
CA GLN A 54 -1.20 3.96 -13.25
C GLN A 54 -2.31 3.76 -12.21
N LEU A 55 -2.32 4.57 -11.15
CA LEU A 55 -3.31 4.51 -10.08
C LEU A 55 -4.70 5.02 -10.53
N THR A 56 -4.76 5.99 -11.44
CA THR A 56 -6.03 6.49 -12.02
C THR A 56 -6.81 5.43 -12.80
N LYS A 57 -6.24 4.26 -13.06
CA LYS A 57 -6.90 3.12 -13.72
C LYS A 57 -7.38 2.04 -12.76
N ARG A 58 -7.15 2.17 -11.44
CA ARG A 58 -7.43 1.13 -10.43
C ARG A 58 -8.57 1.51 -9.49
N SER A 59 -9.45 0.56 -9.17
CA SER A 59 -10.57 0.82 -8.25
C SER A 59 -10.17 0.71 -6.78
N ILE A 60 -9.17 -0.12 -6.49
CA ILE A 60 -8.63 -0.40 -5.16
C ILE A 60 -7.11 -0.29 -5.22
N ILE A 61 -6.52 0.35 -4.22
CA ILE A 61 -5.08 0.47 -4.06
C ILE A 61 -4.75 -0.06 -2.66
N VAL A 62 -3.94 -1.11 -2.60
CA VAL A 62 -3.48 -1.68 -1.33
C VAL A 62 -2.02 -1.31 -1.14
N ASP A 63 -1.74 -0.44 -0.18
CA ASP A 63 -0.39 -0.17 0.27
C ASP A 63 0.02 -1.19 1.33
N ALA A 64 0.76 -2.20 0.87
CA ALA A 64 1.39 -3.22 1.69
C ALA A 64 2.92 -3.16 1.62
N VAL A 65 3.49 -2.02 1.20
CA VAL A 65 4.93 -1.83 1.11
C VAL A 65 5.45 -1.38 2.46
N GLY A 66 6.03 -2.30 3.24
CA GLY A 66 6.57 -1.93 4.55
C GLY A 66 7.88 -1.19 4.43
N TYR A 67 7.90 0.15 4.28
CA TYR A 67 9.14 0.95 4.36
C TYR A 67 8.95 2.44 4.69
N THR A 68 10.07 3.04 5.10
CA THR A 68 10.41 4.45 5.43
C THR A 68 9.38 5.53 5.07
N LYS A 69 9.17 6.49 5.98
CA LYS A 69 8.27 7.66 5.86
C LYS A 69 8.27 8.31 4.46
N SER A 70 9.45 8.50 3.85
CA SER A 70 9.60 9.13 2.53
C SER A 70 8.85 8.41 1.40
N LEU A 71 8.81 7.08 1.41
CA LEU A 71 8.10 6.30 0.40
C LEU A 71 6.59 6.38 0.61
N SER A 72 6.13 6.30 1.87
CA SER A 72 4.71 6.44 2.21
C SER A 72 4.19 7.81 1.78
N ASP A 73 4.97 8.87 1.97
CA ASP A 73 4.61 10.22 1.52
C ASP A 73 4.46 10.29 -0.01
N ILE A 74 5.36 9.63 -0.77
CA ILE A 74 5.26 9.57 -2.23
C ILE A 74 4.01 8.79 -2.68
N ILE A 75 3.73 7.63 -2.07
CA ILE A 75 2.54 6.83 -2.39
C ILE A 75 1.28 7.65 -2.09
N LEU A 76 1.22 8.30 -0.94
CA LEU A 76 0.09 9.14 -0.55
C LEU A 76 -0.12 10.31 -1.52
N GLN A 77 0.96 10.98 -1.95
CA GLN A 77 0.90 12.03 -2.96
C GLN A 77 0.37 11.51 -4.29
N ALA A 78 0.86 10.37 -4.77
CA ALA A 78 0.42 9.76 -6.02
C ALA A 78 -1.07 9.36 -5.97
N VAL A 79 -1.52 8.76 -4.87
CA VAL A 79 -2.94 8.38 -4.64
C VAL A 79 -3.83 9.62 -4.61
N THR A 80 -3.41 10.67 -3.91
CA THR A 80 -4.14 11.95 -3.82
C THR A 80 -4.26 12.59 -5.19
N LYS A 81 -3.16 12.66 -5.95
CA LYS A 81 -3.15 13.21 -7.32
C LYS A 81 -4.05 12.41 -8.25
N ALA A 82 -4.00 11.08 -8.19
CA ALA A 82 -4.88 10.22 -8.98
C ALA A 82 -6.37 10.43 -8.65
N GLY A 83 -6.70 10.64 -7.37
CA GLY A 83 -8.05 10.99 -6.93
C GLY A 83 -8.51 12.34 -7.51
N GLN A 84 -7.67 13.37 -7.45
CA GLN A 84 -7.97 14.70 -8.02
C GLN A 84 -8.13 14.67 -9.54
N GLN A 85 -7.29 13.93 -10.25
CA GLN A 85 -7.41 13.80 -11.71
C GLN A 85 -8.76 13.16 -12.10
N ARG A 86 -9.19 12.13 -11.38
CA ARG A 86 -10.48 11.46 -11.63
C ARG A 86 -11.69 12.39 -11.44
N THR A 87 -11.65 13.28 -10.45
CA THR A 87 -12.77 14.21 -10.19
C THR A 87 -12.85 15.33 -11.21
N GLN A 88 -11.73 15.72 -11.84
CA GLN A 88 -11.68 16.82 -12.81
C GLN A 88 -12.24 16.48 -14.21
N PHE A 89 -12.29 15.21 -14.61
CA PHE A 89 -12.72 14.82 -15.97
C PHE A 89 -14.24 14.73 -16.19
N GLY A 90 -15.06 15.26 -15.27
CA GLY A 90 -16.41 15.73 -15.59
C GLY A 90 -17.44 14.71 -16.13
N LYS A 91 -17.21 13.40 -15.98
CA LYS A 91 -18.23 12.37 -16.25
C LYS A 91 -18.51 11.58 -14.98
N LEU A 92 -19.81 11.37 -14.74
CA LEU A 92 -20.49 10.75 -13.60
C LEU A 92 -20.05 9.32 -13.19
N ALA A 93 -18.78 8.92 -13.32
CA ALA A 93 -18.35 7.58 -12.97
C ALA A 93 -16.98 7.56 -12.28
N HIS A 94 -16.95 6.82 -11.17
CA HIS A 94 -15.80 6.36 -10.40
C HIS A 94 -15.36 7.28 -9.24
N TYR A 95 -15.85 6.92 -8.06
CA TYR A 95 -15.30 7.28 -6.76
C TYR A 95 -13.76 7.28 -6.76
N ALA A 96 -13.16 8.11 -5.90
CA ALA A 96 -11.73 7.99 -5.60
C ALA A 96 -11.39 6.52 -5.31
N PRO A 97 -10.22 6.02 -5.77
CA PRO A 97 -9.85 4.64 -5.50
C PRO A 97 -9.90 4.36 -4.01
N LEU A 98 -10.47 3.21 -3.61
CA LEU A 98 -10.42 2.78 -2.23
C LEU A 98 -8.95 2.53 -1.87
N PHE A 99 -8.41 3.35 -0.97
CA PHE A 99 -7.04 3.20 -0.48
C PHE A 99 -7.04 2.41 0.82
N ILE A 100 -6.36 1.27 0.82
CA ILE A 100 -6.17 0.42 1.99
C ILE A 100 -4.71 0.52 2.39
N PHE A 101 -4.46 1.14 3.54
CA PHE A 101 -3.13 1.22 4.14
C PHE A 101 -2.96 0.10 5.16
N THR A 102 -1.96 -0.78 4.98
CA THR A 102 -1.66 -1.81 5.98
C THR A 102 -0.69 -1.25 7.02
N SER A 103 -1.25 -0.71 8.11
CA SER A 103 -0.47 -0.33 9.30
C SER A 103 -0.06 -1.57 10.11
N GLY A 104 0.62 -1.37 11.24
CA GLY A 104 1.00 -2.44 12.14
C GLY A 104 0.73 -2.09 13.60
N ILE A 105 0.58 -3.11 14.44
CA ILE A 105 0.37 -2.96 15.89
C ILE A 105 1.49 -2.16 16.58
N MET A 106 2.66 -2.04 15.94
CA MET A 106 3.78 -1.22 16.41
C MET A 106 3.43 0.26 16.59
N THR A 107 2.36 0.76 15.94
CA THR A 107 1.86 2.14 16.11
C THR A 107 1.47 2.46 17.56
N TYR A 108 1.18 1.45 18.38
CA TYR A 108 0.83 1.63 19.79
C TYR A 108 2.04 1.62 20.73
N GLY A 109 3.24 1.28 20.24
CA GLY A 109 4.47 1.24 21.04
C GLY A 109 4.42 0.25 22.20
N ASP A 110 4.82 0.70 23.39
CA ASP A 110 4.75 -0.11 24.61
C ASP A 110 3.31 -0.21 25.10
N THR A 111 2.71 -1.37 24.87
CA THR A 111 1.34 -1.67 25.28
C THR A 111 1.24 -2.17 26.72
N THR A 112 2.37 -2.43 27.41
CA THR A 112 2.36 -2.90 28.80
C THR A 112 1.85 -1.86 29.78
N ILE A 113 1.91 -0.56 29.41
CA ILE A 113 1.32 0.55 30.16
C ILE A 113 -0.20 0.42 30.35
N TYR A 114 -0.85 -0.41 29.53
CA TYR A 114 -2.29 -0.69 29.60
C TYR A 114 -2.61 -1.95 30.42
N GLY A 115 -1.60 -2.61 31.01
CA GLY A 115 -1.78 -3.80 31.84
C GLY A 115 -2.40 -4.96 31.08
N SER A 116 -3.44 -5.58 31.65
CA SER A 116 -4.18 -6.69 31.03
C SER A 116 -5.27 -6.24 30.04
N ARG A 117 -5.39 -4.94 29.77
CA ARG A 117 -6.43 -4.43 28.89
C ARG A 117 -6.06 -4.75 27.43
N PRO A 118 -6.99 -5.32 26.64
CA PRO A 118 -6.81 -5.43 25.20
C PRO A 118 -6.54 -4.08 24.55
N VAL A 119 -5.66 -4.07 23.54
CA VAL A 119 -5.40 -2.89 22.72
C VAL A 119 -6.40 -2.85 21.58
N ASP A 120 -7.08 -1.72 21.43
CA ASP A 120 -8.12 -1.46 20.45
C ASP A 120 -7.92 -0.08 19.79
N GLU A 121 -8.79 0.27 18.84
CA GLU A 121 -8.77 1.53 18.10
C GLU A 121 -9.04 2.77 18.97
N MET A 122 -9.48 2.58 20.22
CA MET A 122 -9.71 3.69 21.16
C MET A 122 -8.44 4.08 21.92
N ILE A 123 -7.38 3.26 21.85
CA ILE A 123 -6.06 3.59 22.42
C ILE A 123 -5.34 4.58 21.51
N LYS A 124 -4.75 5.63 22.10
CA LYS A 124 -3.97 6.60 21.34
C LYS A 124 -2.66 5.97 20.84
N PRO A 125 -2.29 6.16 19.57
CA PRO A 125 -0.96 5.81 19.07
C PRO A 125 0.15 6.42 19.93
N ASN A 126 1.14 5.60 20.28
CA ASN A 126 2.34 6.03 20.99
C ASN A 126 3.57 5.32 20.40
N PRO A 127 3.91 5.58 19.12
CA PRO A 127 5.02 4.90 18.48
C PRO A 127 6.32 5.27 19.20
N GLN A 128 6.94 4.30 19.86
CA GLN A 128 8.28 4.48 20.40
C GLN A 128 9.29 4.37 19.26
N ALA A 129 10.32 5.22 19.27
CA ALA A 129 11.44 5.07 18.35
C ALA A 129 12.12 3.73 18.64
N ILE A 130 11.91 2.75 17.77
CA ILE A 130 12.72 1.53 17.78
C ILE A 130 14.08 1.97 17.25
N GLU A 131 15.05 2.17 18.13
CA GLU A 131 16.46 2.14 17.71
C GLU A 131 16.70 0.74 17.15
N ILE A 132 16.78 0.65 15.82
CA ILE A 132 17.27 -0.55 15.16
C ILE A 132 18.75 -0.62 15.51
N ILE A 133 19.08 -1.34 16.58
CA ILE A 133 20.45 -1.74 16.86
C ILE A 133 20.80 -2.74 15.75
N ASN A 134 21.45 -2.24 14.70
CA ASN A 134 22.10 -3.10 13.71
C ASN A 134 23.15 -3.94 14.46
N ARG A 135 22.87 -5.23 14.64
CA ARG A 135 23.87 -6.24 14.97
C ARG A 135 24.26 -6.99 13.70
#